data_AF-A0A0D0ADM5-F1
#
_entry.id   AF-A0A0D0ADM5-F1
#
_cell.length_a   1.000
_cell.length_b   1.000
_cell.length_c   1.000
_cell.angle_alpha   90.00
_cell.angle_beta   90.00
_cell.angle_gamma   90.00
#
_symmetry.space_group_name_H-M   'P 1'
#
loop_
_entity.id
_entity.type
_entity.pdbx_description
1 polymer ?
#
loop_
_entity_poly.entity_id
_entity_poly.type
_entity_poly.pdbx_seq_one_letter_code
_entity_poly.pdbx_strand_id
1 'polypeptide(L)'
;TNHDSRPRRILRLPLRYRDELPQAPLPVAQDQPNSHPTRVILHVFDSIRTCFNTFGIARQYRHRPSYDPDAIVSADELSNIRPAESHISDTGIQDGEALLGSPSRREPPWPWKNMSIWRLMSWMVTGSDRKSVMEVERLVNDVMKADDFTLDDFEHFNPNTQMKHFDTSE
;
A
#
# COMPACT_ATOMS: atom_id res chain seq x y z
N THR A 1 56.48 20.59 98.91
CA THR A 1 55.65 20.10 100.04
C THR A 1 54.28 19.74 99.49
N ASN A 2 53.97 18.44 99.51
CA ASN A 2 52.83 17.82 98.82
C ASN A 2 51.50 18.14 99.50
N HIS A 3 50.48 18.55 98.73
CA HIS A 3 49.09 18.54 99.18
C HIS A 3 48.32 17.45 98.43
N ASP A 4 48.24 16.28 99.07
CA ASP A 4 47.37 15.17 98.68
C ASP A 4 45.91 15.63 98.61
N SER A 5 45.35 15.64 97.40
CA SER A 5 43.94 15.92 97.16
C SER A 5 43.15 14.62 97.27
N ARG A 6 42.39 14.43 98.36
CA ARG A 6 41.51 13.25 98.51
C ARG A 6 40.43 13.22 97.41
N PRO A 7 40.16 12.06 96.77
CA PRO A 7 39.15 11.97 95.72
C PRO A 7 37.74 12.20 96.30
N ARG A 8 36.98 13.11 95.68
CA ARG A 8 35.58 13.38 96.01
C ARG A 8 34.74 12.13 95.73
N ARG A 9 34.09 11.60 96.77
CA ARG A 9 33.10 10.52 96.63
C ARG A 9 31.81 11.09 96.02
N ILE A 10 31.37 10.53 94.92
CA ILE A 10 30.08 10.86 94.30
C ILE A 10 28.97 10.31 95.22
N LEU A 11 28.24 11.20 95.88
CA LEU A 11 27.09 10.83 96.70
C LEU A 11 25.94 10.44 95.77
N ARG A 12 25.62 9.14 95.70
CA ARG A 12 24.41 8.67 95.01
C ARG A 12 23.22 8.86 95.95
N LEU A 13 22.13 9.44 95.43
CA LEU A 13 20.90 9.57 96.18
C LEU A 13 20.33 8.19 96.58
N PRO A 14 19.74 8.06 97.78
CA PRO A 14 19.00 6.86 98.21
C PRO A 14 17.92 6.47 97.20
N LEU A 15 17.61 5.18 97.11
CA LEU A 15 16.69 4.63 96.09
C LEU A 15 15.35 5.37 96.01
N ARG A 16 14.80 5.77 97.17
CA ARG A 16 13.52 6.49 97.28
C ARG A 16 13.49 7.88 96.64
N TYR A 17 14.64 8.44 96.28
CA TYR A 17 14.76 9.75 95.64
C TYR A 17 15.22 9.64 94.17
N ARG A 18 15.24 8.43 93.61
CA ARG A 18 15.48 8.22 92.19
C ARG A 18 14.14 8.15 91.49
N ASP A 19 13.92 9.06 90.56
CA ASP A 19 12.77 9.00 89.67
C ASP A 19 13.06 7.93 88.60
N GLU A 20 12.35 6.80 88.64
CA GLU A 20 12.45 5.79 87.59
C GLU A 20 11.56 6.20 86.43
N LEU A 21 12.14 6.89 85.46
CA LEU A 21 11.44 7.22 84.23
C LEU A 21 11.06 5.94 83.48
N PRO A 22 9.84 5.86 82.91
CA PRO A 22 9.45 4.71 82.11
C PRO A 22 10.42 4.53 80.93
N GLN A 23 10.79 3.28 80.64
CA GLN A 23 11.62 2.97 79.50
C GLN A 23 10.89 3.39 78.21
N ALA A 24 11.58 4.17 77.36
CA ALA A 24 11.04 4.56 76.08
C ALA A 24 10.68 3.31 75.25
N PRO A 25 9.57 3.31 74.50
CA PRO A 25 9.22 2.19 73.65
C PRO A 25 10.33 1.91 72.63
N LEU A 26 10.54 0.63 72.32
CA LEU A 26 11.52 0.22 71.31
C LEU A 26 11.22 0.91 69.96
N PRO A 27 12.24 1.33 69.21
CA PRO A 27 12.05 1.84 67.86
C PRO A 27 11.30 0.80 67.01
N VAL A 28 10.25 1.23 66.32
CA VAL A 28 9.54 0.37 65.37
C VAL A 28 10.55 -0.09 64.31
N ALA A 29 10.64 -1.40 64.08
CA ALA A 29 11.44 -1.94 62.99
C ALA A 29 10.91 -1.36 61.67
N GLN A 30 11.75 -0.62 60.95
CA GLN A 30 11.43 -0.16 59.61
C GLN A 30 11.49 -1.37 58.68
N ASP A 31 10.33 -1.87 58.24
CA ASP A 31 10.27 -2.81 57.12
C ASP A 31 10.99 -2.17 55.92
N GLN A 32 11.99 -2.85 55.37
CA GLN A 32 12.64 -2.43 54.14
C GLN A 32 11.56 -2.21 53.06
N PRO A 33 11.49 -1.04 52.40
CA PRO A 33 10.56 -0.86 51.30
C PRO A 33 10.93 -1.83 50.18
N ASN A 34 10.03 -2.78 49.99
CA ASN A 34 10.05 -3.81 48.95
C ASN A 34 10.40 -3.22 47.57
N SER A 35 11.20 -4.01 46.83
CA SER A 35 11.48 -3.94 45.39
C SER A 35 10.75 -2.84 44.62
N HIS A 36 11.51 -1.91 44.03
CA HIS A 36 10.99 -0.96 43.05
C HIS A 36 10.12 -1.67 42.00
N PRO A 37 9.00 -1.07 41.55
CA PRO A 37 8.19 -1.66 40.49
C PRO A 37 9.02 -1.74 39.21
N THR A 38 9.09 -2.93 38.62
CA THR A 38 9.71 -3.15 37.32
C THR A 38 8.91 -2.39 36.26
N ARG A 39 9.55 -1.50 35.51
CA ARG A 39 8.89 -0.77 34.42
C ARG A 39 8.58 -1.75 33.28
N VAL A 40 7.30 -2.04 33.06
CA VAL A 40 6.83 -2.83 31.91
C VAL A 40 6.42 -1.86 30.80
N ILE A 41 7.02 -1.99 29.62
CA ILE A 41 6.59 -1.26 28.41
C ILE A 41 5.74 -2.22 27.58
N LEU A 42 4.43 -2.00 27.53
CA LEU A 42 3.52 -2.75 26.68
C LEU A 42 3.52 -2.15 25.28
N HIS A 43 4.04 -2.90 24.30
CA HIS A 43 3.89 -2.56 22.88
C HIS A 43 2.53 -3.05 22.39
N VAL A 44 1.53 -2.16 22.36
CA VAL A 44 0.22 -2.44 21.77
C VAL A 44 0.29 -2.14 20.27
N PHE A 45 0.07 -3.16 19.44
CA PHE A 45 -0.05 -3.02 17.99
C PHE A 45 -1.53 -3.03 17.61
N ASP A 46 -2.14 -1.85 17.49
CA ASP A 46 -3.54 -1.71 17.06
C ASP A 46 -3.65 -1.80 15.53
N SER A 47 -3.49 -3.01 14.98
CA SER A 47 -3.75 -3.21 13.55
C SER A 47 -5.25 -3.37 13.30
N ILE A 48 -5.78 -2.61 12.35
CA ILE A 48 -7.18 -2.66 11.92
C ILE A 48 -7.23 -3.16 10.49
N ARG A 49 -8.08 -4.14 10.20
CA ARG A 49 -8.32 -4.64 8.86
C ARG A 49 -9.78 -4.43 8.49
N THR A 50 -10.04 -3.90 7.30
CA THR A 50 -11.42 -3.77 6.79
C THR A 50 -11.93 -5.11 6.28
N CYS A 51 -13.26 -5.26 6.19
CA CYS A 51 -13.85 -6.36 5.42
C CYS A 51 -13.47 -6.24 3.94
N PHE A 52 -13.54 -7.36 3.23
CA PHE A 52 -13.42 -7.37 1.77
C PHE A 52 -14.64 -6.71 1.14
N ASN A 53 -14.42 -5.89 0.11
CA ASN A 53 -15.50 -5.36 -0.73
C ASN A 53 -15.94 -6.37 -1.79
N THR A 54 -16.90 -6.01 -2.64
CA THR A 54 -17.40 -6.84 -3.76
C THR A 54 -16.31 -7.28 -4.73
N PHE A 55 -15.20 -6.55 -4.80
CA PHE A 55 -14.04 -6.85 -5.64
C PHE A 55 -12.98 -7.72 -4.94
N GLY A 56 -13.22 -8.15 -3.70
CA GLY A 56 -12.26 -8.96 -2.94
C GLY A 56 -11.06 -8.16 -2.43
N ILE A 57 -11.17 -6.84 -2.27
CA ILE A 57 -10.10 -5.97 -1.76
C ILE A 57 -10.40 -5.57 -0.30
N ALA A 58 -9.37 -5.63 0.56
CA ALA A 58 -9.41 -5.17 1.95
C ALA A 58 -8.16 -4.36 2.29
N ARG A 59 -8.27 -3.42 3.25
CA ARG A 59 -7.17 -2.56 3.70
C ARG A 59 -6.72 -2.98 5.10
N GLN A 60 -5.42 -2.98 5.35
CA GLN A 60 -4.81 -3.22 6.66
C GLN A 60 -4.04 -1.99 7.12
N TYR A 61 -4.44 -1.43 8.25
CA TYR A 61 -3.84 -0.26 8.87
C TYR A 61 -3.12 -0.66 10.13
N ARG A 62 -1.95 -0.05 10.38
CA ARG A 62 -1.16 -0.27 11.61
C ARG A 62 -1.67 0.50 12.82
N HIS A 63 -2.46 1.55 12.57
CA HIS A 63 -3.09 2.42 13.55
C HIS A 63 -4.49 2.79 13.07
N ARG A 64 -5.32 3.36 13.96
CA ARG A 64 -6.63 3.90 13.59
C ARG A 64 -6.47 4.95 12.49
N PRO A 65 -6.99 4.72 11.27
CA PRO A 65 -6.84 5.69 10.19
C PRO A 65 -7.63 6.95 10.54
N SER A 66 -6.95 8.08 10.55
CA SER A 66 -7.53 9.43 10.72
C SER A 66 -7.61 10.20 9.40
N TYR A 67 -7.09 9.61 8.33
CA TYR A 67 -6.87 10.24 7.04
C TYR A 67 -7.01 9.21 5.93
N ASP A 68 -7.69 9.59 4.85
CA ASP A 68 -7.80 8.77 3.64
C ASP A 68 -6.70 9.21 2.65
N PRO A 69 -5.66 8.38 2.42
CA PRO A 69 -4.59 8.74 1.50
C PRO A 69 -5.09 8.89 0.06
N ASP A 70 -6.17 8.20 -0.31
CA ASP A 70 -6.70 8.22 -1.67
C ASP A 70 -7.54 9.50 -1.94
N ALA A 71 -7.89 10.27 -0.91
CA ALA A 71 -8.73 11.46 -1.05
C ALA A 71 -8.00 12.66 -1.66
N ILE A 72 -6.67 12.68 -1.60
CA ILE A 72 -5.84 13.80 -2.11
C ILE A 72 -5.07 13.39 -3.38
N VAL A 73 -4.87 12.10 -3.62
CA VAL A 73 -4.12 11.60 -4.78
C VAL A 73 -5.04 11.58 -6.00
N SER A 74 -4.63 12.23 -7.08
CA SER A 74 -5.40 12.22 -8.33
C SER A 74 -5.33 10.83 -9.00
N ALA A 75 -6.34 10.49 -9.79
CA ALA A 75 -6.34 9.23 -10.54
C ALA A 75 -5.13 9.11 -11.47
N ASP A 76 -4.63 10.24 -12.00
CA ASP A 76 -3.46 10.29 -12.87
C ASP A 76 -2.18 9.88 -12.13
N GLU A 77 -2.01 10.31 -10.88
CA GLU A 77 -0.85 9.95 -10.03
C GLU A 77 -0.86 8.46 -9.61
N LEU A 78 -2.06 7.86 -9.50
CA LEU A 78 -2.20 6.42 -9.26
C LEU A 78 -2.06 5.58 -10.52
N SER A 79 -2.11 6.19 -11.70
CA SER A 79 -2.05 5.48 -12.97
C SER A 79 -0.61 5.09 -13.30
N ASN A 80 -0.40 3.82 -13.70
CA ASN A 80 0.86 3.40 -14.33
C ASN A 80 0.96 3.86 -15.80
N ILE A 81 -0.01 4.66 -16.25
CA ILE A 81 -0.04 5.21 -17.60
C ILE A 81 0.94 6.38 -17.57
N ARG A 82 2.15 6.18 -18.11
CA ARG A 82 3.06 7.30 -18.33
C ARG A 82 2.34 8.31 -19.21
N PRO A 83 2.17 9.57 -18.78
CA PRO A 83 1.75 10.62 -19.69
C PRO A 83 2.83 10.64 -20.77
N ALA A 84 2.44 10.36 -22.01
CA ALA A 84 3.29 10.72 -23.13
C ALA A 84 3.58 12.21 -22.97
N GLU A 85 4.85 12.59 -22.93
CA GLU A 85 5.29 13.98 -22.85
C GLU A 85 4.63 14.75 -23.99
N SER A 86 3.48 15.35 -23.72
CA SER A 86 2.81 16.27 -24.62
C SER A 86 3.61 17.55 -24.54
N HIS A 87 4.64 17.63 -25.36
CA HIS A 87 5.20 18.91 -25.74
C HIS A 87 4.03 19.77 -26.23
N ILE A 88 3.74 20.80 -25.44
CA ILE A 88 2.81 21.87 -25.78
C ILE A 88 3.39 22.53 -27.02
N SER A 89 2.80 22.23 -28.17
CA SER A 89 2.73 23.17 -29.28
C SER A 89 1.25 23.32 -29.62
N ASP A 90 0.67 24.29 -28.94
CA ASP A 90 -0.54 25.00 -29.31
C ASP A 90 -0.46 25.37 -30.80
N THR A 91 -1.25 24.68 -31.63
CA THR A 91 -2.01 25.26 -32.75
C THR A 91 -2.64 24.15 -33.60
N GLY A 92 -3.98 24.23 -33.72
CA GLY A 92 -4.71 23.83 -34.92
C GLY A 92 -5.19 22.37 -34.97
N ILE A 93 -6.49 22.20 -34.74
CA ILE A 93 -7.42 21.28 -35.41
C ILE A 93 -6.73 20.22 -36.29
N GLN A 94 -6.82 18.95 -35.90
CA GLN A 94 -6.95 17.87 -36.86
C GLN A 94 -7.55 16.62 -36.23
N ASP A 95 -8.63 16.21 -36.90
CA ASP A 95 -9.37 14.98 -36.74
C ASP A 95 -8.47 13.73 -36.87
N GLY A 96 -9.01 12.60 -36.44
CA GLY A 96 -8.26 11.36 -36.22
C GLY A 96 -7.48 10.87 -37.43
N GLU A 97 -6.16 11.06 -37.40
CA GLU A 97 -5.19 10.31 -38.19
C GLU A 97 -3.78 10.51 -37.60
N ALA A 98 -3.41 9.69 -36.62
CA ALA A 98 -2.04 9.68 -36.11
C ALA A 98 -1.65 8.28 -35.61
N LEU A 99 -1.55 7.31 -36.52
CA LEU A 99 -0.94 6.02 -36.22
C LEU A 99 -0.11 5.41 -37.37
N LEU A 100 0.36 6.25 -38.30
CA LEU A 100 1.39 5.88 -39.28
C LEU A 100 2.65 6.70 -39.03
N GLY A 101 3.48 6.24 -38.07
CA GLY A 101 4.73 6.88 -37.74
C GLY A 101 5.70 5.95 -37.03
N SER A 102 6.52 5.25 -37.82
CA SER A 102 7.77 4.53 -37.47
C SER A 102 7.69 3.37 -36.44
N PRO A 103 8.36 2.22 -36.69
CA PRO A 103 8.37 1.08 -35.78
C PRO A 103 9.32 1.36 -34.62
N SER A 104 8.94 2.25 -33.71
CA SER A 104 9.33 2.10 -32.31
C SER A 104 8.83 0.71 -31.91
N ARG A 105 9.75 -0.21 -31.61
CA ARG A 105 9.47 -1.57 -31.14
C ARG A 105 8.83 -1.45 -29.75
N ARG A 106 7.58 -1.01 -29.72
CA ARG A 106 6.77 -0.85 -28.52
C ARG A 106 6.56 -2.25 -27.96
N GLU A 107 7.00 -2.46 -26.73
CA GLU A 107 6.67 -3.65 -25.98
C GLU A 107 5.15 -3.69 -25.76
N PRO A 108 4.50 -4.86 -25.85
CA PRO A 108 3.07 -4.95 -25.60
C PRO A 108 2.79 -4.43 -24.18
N PRO A 109 1.69 -3.68 -23.98
CA PRO A 109 1.30 -3.34 -22.63
C PRO A 109 1.07 -4.61 -21.81
N TRP A 110 1.32 -4.53 -20.51
CA TRP A 110 0.92 -5.61 -19.61
C TRP A 110 -0.61 -5.78 -19.67
N PRO A 111 -1.18 -7.00 -19.69
CA PRO A 111 -0.59 -8.32 -19.46
C PRO A 111 -0.23 -9.11 -20.74
N TRP A 112 -0.20 -8.48 -21.91
CA TRP A 112 -0.15 -9.22 -23.18
C TRP A 112 1.27 -9.66 -23.56
N LYS A 113 1.40 -10.91 -24.05
CA LYS A 113 2.69 -11.54 -24.37
C LYS A 113 3.39 -10.94 -25.59
N ASN A 114 2.65 -10.48 -26.59
CA ASN A 114 3.20 -9.88 -27.80
C ASN A 114 2.23 -8.83 -28.38
N MET A 115 2.73 -8.00 -29.29
CA MET A 115 1.95 -6.91 -29.87
C MET A 115 0.78 -7.38 -30.73
N SER A 116 0.90 -8.52 -31.41
CA SER A 116 -0.17 -9.06 -32.25
C SER A 116 -1.38 -9.48 -31.42
N ILE A 117 -1.14 -10.18 -30.29
CA ILE A 117 -2.18 -10.57 -29.33
C ILE A 117 -2.81 -9.31 -28.73
N TRP A 118 -2.00 -8.32 -28.33
CA TRP A 118 -2.55 -7.07 -27.81
C TRP A 118 -3.45 -6.37 -28.84
N ARG A 119 -3.01 -6.20 -30.10
CA ARG A 119 -3.82 -5.57 -31.15
C ARG A 119 -5.13 -6.30 -31.38
N LEU A 120 -5.09 -7.62 -31.46
CA LEU A 120 -6.28 -8.44 -31.67
C LEU A 120 -7.26 -8.32 -30.48
N MET A 121 -6.76 -8.43 -29.26
CA MET A 121 -7.59 -8.34 -28.06
C MET A 121 -8.12 -6.92 -27.83
N SER A 122 -7.32 -5.89 -28.09
CA SER A 122 -7.77 -4.50 -28.04
C SER A 122 -8.83 -4.21 -29.10
N TRP A 123 -8.68 -4.71 -30.32
CA TRP A 123 -9.72 -4.60 -31.35
C TRP A 123 -11.01 -5.33 -30.94
N MET A 124 -10.90 -6.50 -30.32
CA MET A 124 -12.04 -7.24 -29.81
C MET A 124 -12.79 -6.44 -28.73
N VAL A 125 -12.07 -5.87 -27.77
CA VAL A 125 -12.64 -5.20 -26.60
C VAL A 125 -13.15 -3.78 -26.91
N THR A 126 -12.52 -3.08 -27.85
CA THR A 126 -12.87 -1.68 -28.20
C THR A 126 -13.95 -1.62 -29.30
N GLY A 127 -14.33 -2.75 -29.88
CA GLY A 127 -15.34 -2.83 -30.94
C GLY A 127 -16.77 -2.89 -30.43
N SER A 128 -17.71 -3.10 -31.37
CA SER A 128 -19.09 -3.44 -31.03
C SER A 128 -19.16 -4.77 -30.27
N ASP A 129 -20.11 -4.84 -29.34
CA ASP A 129 -20.61 -6.01 -28.62
C ASP A 129 -20.94 -7.25 -29.48
N ARG A 130 -20.97 -7.10 -30.81
CA ARG A 130 -21.17 -8.18 -31.78
C ARG A 130 -19.98 -9.12 -31.96
N LYS A 131 -18.82 -8.83 -31.35
CA LYS A 131 -17.62 -9.67 -31.45
C LYS A 131 -17.59 -10.67 -30.30
N SER A 132 -17.68 -11.96 -30.61
CA SER A 132 -17.57 -13.03 -29.60
C SER A 132 -16.17 -13.62 -29.56
N VAL A 133 -15.79 -14.22 -28.43
CA VAL A 133 -14.51 -14.95 -28.29
C VAL A 133 -14.36 -16.01 -29.38
N MET A 134 -15.44 -16.75 -29.66
CA MET A 134 -15.47 -17.81 -30.68
C MET A 134 -15.23 -17.26 -32.10
N GLU A 135 -15.77 -16.08 -32.42
CA GLU A 135 -15.52 -15.44 -33.72
C GLU A 135 -14.08 -14.96 -33.86
N VAL A 136 -13.44 -14.53 -32.76
CA VAL A 136 -12.01 -14.18 -32.76
C VAL A 136 -11.14 -15.42 -32.98
N GLU A 137 -11.48 -16.55 -32.35
CA GLU A 137 -10.78 -17.82 -32.59
C GLU A 137 -10.91 -18.28 -34.05
N ARG A 138 -12.10 -18.15 -34.65
CA ARG A 138 -12.31 -18.43 -36.07
C ARG A 138 -11.51 -17.50 -36.97
N LEU A 139 -11.48 -16.19 -36.69
CA LEU A 139 -10.66 -15.26 -37.45
C LEU A 139 -9.17 -15.68 -37.46
N VAL A 140 -8.64 -16.10 -36.32
CA VAL A 140 -7.24 -16.53 -36.23
C VAL A 140 -6.99 -17.85 -36.96
N ASN A 141 -7.88 -18.83 -36.83
CA ASN A 141 -7.64 -20.17 -37.36
C ASN A 141 -8.07 -20.32 -38.83
N ASP A 142 -9.19 -19.73 -39.21
CA ASP A 142 -9.83 -19.96 -40.51
C ASP A 142 -9.44 -18.88 -41.52
N VAL A 143 -9.03 -17.69 -41.08
CA VAL A 143 -8.62 -16.59 -41.97
C VAL A 143 -7.12 -16.37 -41.88
N MET A 144 -6.59 -15.99 -40.72
CA MET A 144 -5.18 -15.57 -40.60
C MET A 144 -4.17 -16.72 -40.80
N LYS A 145 -4.59 -17.97 -40.62
CA LYS A 145 -3.76 -19.17 -40.84
C LYS A 145 -4.08 -19.92 -42.13
N ALA A 146 -5.02 -19.44 -42.94
CA ALA A 146 -5.34 -20.08 -44.20
C ALA A 146 -4.16 -19.98 -45.18
N ASP A 147 -3.95 -21.01 -45.99
CA ASP A 147 -2.78 -21.11 -46.89
C ASP A 147 -2.82 -20.08 -48.03
N ASP A 148 -4.02 -19.60 -48.36
CA ASP A 148 -4.31 -18.59 -49.38
C ASP A 148 -4.44 -17.17 -48.81
N PHE A 149 -4.25 -16.99 -47.50
CA PHE A 149 -4.33 -15.68 -46.87
C PHE A 149 -2.99 -14.93 -47.01
N THR A 150 -3.01 -13.78 -47.69
CA THR A 150 -1.88 -12.86 -47.74
C THR A 150 -2.27 -11.48 -47.26
N LEU A 151 -1.37 -10.83 -46.50
CA LEU A 151 -1.62 -9.47 -46.01
C LEU A 151 -1.53 -8.42 -47.12
N ASP A 152 -0.82 -8.73 -48.20
CA ASP A 152 -0.60 -7.80 -49.32
C ASP A 152 -1.91 -7.53 -50.08
N ASP A 153 -2.82 -8.50 -50.12
CA ASP A 153 -4.16 -8.34 -50.71
C ASP A 153 -5.01 -7.25 -50.03
N PHE A 154 -4.62 -6.81 -48.83
CA PHE A 154 -5.33 -5.80 -48.06
C PHE A 154 -4.84 -4.36 -48.26
N GLU A 155 -3.80 -4.11 -49.07
CA GLU A 155 -3.21 -2.77 -49.25
C GLU A 155 -4.23 -1.73 -49.73
N HIS A 156 -5.20 -2.15 -50.56
CA HIS A 156 -6.28 -1.30 -51.09
C HIS A 156 -7.68 -1.81 -50.68
N PHE A 157 -7.76 -2.62 -49.63
CA PHE A 157 -9.01 -3.24 -49.21
C PHE A 157 -9.97 -2.22 -48.61
N ASN A 158 -11.17 -2.13 -49.20
CA ASN A 158 -12.27 -1.34 -48.67
C ASN A 158 -13.51 -2.24 -48.46
N PRO A 159 -13.95 -2.45 -47.20
CA PRO A 159 -15.11 -3.30 -46.90
C PRO A 159 -16.38 -2.91 -47.64
N ASN A 160 -16.63 -1.61 -47.80
CA ASN A 160 -17.86 -1.11 -48.44
C ASN A 160 -17.87 -1.40 -49.94
N THR A 161 -16.71 -1.31 -50.59
CA THR A 161 -16.59 -1.62 -52.03
C THR A 161 -16.77 -3.12 -52.27
N GLN A 162 -16.17 -3.95 -51.42
CA GLN A 162 -16.30 -5.41 -51.53
C GLN A 162 -17.73 -5.89 -51.24
N MET A 163 -18.40 -5.29 -50.23
CA MET A 163 -19.80 -5.61 -49.95
C MET A 163 -20.72 -5.22 -51.11
N LYS A 164 -20.54 -4.03 -51.69
CA LYS A 164 -21.30 -3.62 -52.89
C LYS A 164 -21.07 -4.55 -54.09
N HIS A 165 -19.83 -5.01 -54.28
CA HIS A 165 -19.52 -5.97 -55.33
C HIS A 165 -20.26 -7.30 -55.09
N PHE A 166 -20.23 -7.81 -53.85
CA PHE A 166 -20.98 -9.01 -53.46
C PHE A 166 -22.49 -8.86 -53.74
N ASP A 167 -23.11 -7.78 -53.25
CA ASP A 167 -24.54 -7.50 -53.44
C ASP A 167 -24.96 -7.39 -54.91
N THR A 168 -24.04 -7.01 -55.80
CA THR A 168 -24.30 -6.90 -57.25
C THR A 168 -24.10 -8.23 -57.98
N SER A 169 -23.34 -9.14 -57.38
CA SER A 169 -23.01 -10.46 -57.95
C SER A 169 -23.96 -11.58 -57.50
N GLU A 170 -24.78 -11.33 -56.49
CA GLU A 170 -25.86 -12.20 -56.01
C GLU A 170 -27.19 -11.90 -56.74
#